data_AF-A0A537AIT6-F1
#
_entry.id   AF-A0A537AIT6-F1
#
_cell.length_a   1.000
_cell.length_b   1.000
_cell.length_c   1.000
_cell.angle_alpha   90.00
_cell.angle_beta   90.00
_cell.angle_gamma   90.00
#
_symmetry.space_group_name_H-M   'P 1'
#
loop_
_entity.id
_entity.type
_entity.pdbx_description
1 polymer ?
#
loop_
_entity_poly.entity_id
_entity_poly.type
_entity_poly.pdbx_seq_one_letter_code
_entity_poly.pdbx_strand_id
1 'polypeptide(L)' 'MTLDQYNESVKAILADQQAITSLTATLAMAGAANMSNPRFIELMGRQMELFQRIAKLNTDMLLGIVKSSGLGST' A
#
# COMPACT_ATOMS: atom_id res chain seq x y z
N MET A 1 -11.07 12.75 -5.04
CA MET A 1 -9.60 12.73 -5.19
C MET A 1 -9.24 13.17 -6.59
N THR A 2 -8.24 14.03 -6.76
CA THR A 2 -7.69 14.38 -8.09
C THR A 2 -6.61 13.39 -8.52
N LEU A 3 -6.21 13.40 -9.80
CA LEU A 3 -5.10 12.57 -10.29
C LEU A 3 -3.77 12.89 -9.57
N ASP A 4 -3.53 14.16 -9.26
CA ASP A 4 -2.32 14.57 -8.53
C ASP A 4 -2.31 14.00 -7.10
N GLN A 5 -3.43 14.07 -6.39
CA GLN A 5 -3.56 13.48 -5.05
C GLN A 5 -3.40 11.96 -5.06
N TYR A 6 -3.90 11.30 -6.11
CA TYR A 6 -3.68 9.87 -6.32
C TYR A 6 -2.19 9.56 -6.54
N ASN A 7 -1.52 10.30 -7.42
CA ASN A 7 -0.11 10.09 -7.75
C ASN A 7 0.78 10.29 -6.52
N GLU A 8 0.53 11.31 -5.70
CA GLU A 8 1.26 11.50 -4.44
C GLU A 8 1.02 10.35 -3.46
N SER A 9 -0.22 9.85 -3.38
CA SER A 9 -0.56 8.70 -2.54
C SER A 9 0.13 7.41 -3.01
N VAL A 10 0.22 7.18 -4.32
CA VAL A 10 0.96 6.04 -4.91
C VAL A 10 2.45 6.15 -4.61
N LYS A 11 3.06 7.33 -4.75
CA LYS A 11 4.48 7.53 -4.42
C LYS A 11 4.78 7.19 -2.96
N ALA A 12 3.92 7.62 -2.04
CA ALA A 12 4.06 7.29 -0.62
C ALA A 12 4.00 5.77 -0.38
N ILE A 13 3.05 5.07 -1.01
CA ILE A 13 2.93 3.61 -0.92
C ILE A 13 4.19 2.91 -1.47
N LEU A 14 4.75 3.40 -2.58
CA LEU A 14 5.97 2.85 -3.17
C LEU A 14 7.19 3.04 -2.26
N ALA A 15 7.31 4.19 -1.61
CA ALA A 15 8.36 4.44 -0.63
C ALA A 15 8.26 3.47 0.56
N ASP A 16 7.05 3.27 1.09
CA ASP A 16 6.81 2.30 2.17
C ASP A 16 7.13 0.86 1.73
N GLN A 17 6.76 0.50 0.50
CA GLN A 17 7.06 -0.81 -0.08
C GLN A 17 8.58 -1.04 -0.18
N GLN A 18 9.33 -0.03 -0.59
CA GLN A 18 10.80 -0.11 -0.68
C GLN A 18 11.44 -0.31 0.71
N ALA A 19 10.92 0.38 1.73
CA ALA A 19 11.38 0.20 3.10
C ALA A 19 11.13 -1.24 3.61
N ILE A 20 9.93 -1.79 3.36
CA ILE A 20 9.60 -3.18 3.72
C ILE A 20 10.54 -4.15 3.02
N THR A 21 10.79 -3.97 1.72
CA THR A 21 11.71 -4.81 0.94
C THR A 21 13.12 -4.78 1.52
N SER A 22 13.65 -3.59 1.84
CA SER A 22 15.01 -3.44 2.41
C SER A 22 15.14 -4.11 3.78
N LEU A 23 14.15 -3.93 4.65
CA LEU A 23 14.12 -4.56 5.98
C LEU A 23 13.96 -6.08 5.88
N THR A 24 13.13 -6.56 4.95
CA THR A 24 12.94 -7.99 4.71
C THR A 24 14.22 -8.63 4.19
N ALA A 25 14.91 -7.99 3.24
CA ALA A 25 16.21 -8.44 2.76
C ALA A 25 17.26 -8.50 3.88
N THR A 26 17.26 -7.51 4.79
CA THR A 26 18.13 -7.52 5.97
C THR A 26 17.86 -8.73 6.87
N LEU A 27 16.58 -9.05 7.12
CA LEU A 27 16.22 -10.26 7.87
C LEU A 27 16.60 -11.54 7.12
N ALA A 28 16.45 -11.57 5.80
CA ALA A 28 16.79 -12.74 4.98
C ALA A 28 18.30 -13.02 5.00
N MET A 29 19.14 -11.99 4.86
CA MET A 29 20.60 -12.10 4.98
C MET A 29 21.03 -12.61 6.36
N ALA A 30 20.25 -12.31 7.41
CA ALA A 30 20.47 -12.79 8.77
C ALA A 30 19.85 -14.18 9.05
N GLY A 31 19.25 -14.85 8.06
CA GLY A 31 18.53 -16.12 8.25
C GLY A 31 17.25 -16.02 9.09
N ALA A 32 16.74 -14.80 9.29
CA ALA A 32 15.70 -14.47 10.24
C ALA A 32 14.39 -14.02 9.57
N ALA A 33 14.26 -14.14 8.24
CA ALA A 33 13.04 -13.87 7.49
C ALA A 33 12.07 -15.07 7.55
N ASN A 34 11.50 -15.33 8.72
CA ASN A 34 10.59 -16.45 8.94
C ASN A 34 9.50 -16.13 9.97
N MET A 35 8.44 -16.93 9.98
CA MET A 35 7.25 -16.73 10.83
C MET A 35 7.49 -16.95 12.34
N SER A 36 8.71 -17.36 12.74
CA SER A 36 9.09 -17.40 14.15
C SER A 36 9.75 -16.09 14.63
N ASN A 37 10.11 -15.19 13.70
CA ASN A 37 10.68 -13.88 14.02
C ASN A 37 9.56 -12.81 14.08
N PRO A 38 9.35 -12.15 15.23
CA PRO A 38 8.31 -11.12 15.36
C PRO A 38 8.51 -9.93 14.41
N ARG A 39 9.76 -9.58 14.07
CA ARG A 39 10.02 -8.48 13.11
C ARG A 39 9.62 -8.86 11.70
N PHE A 40 9.76 -10.13 11.32
CA PHE A 40 9.30 -10.60 10.02
C PHE A 40 7.77 -10.60 9.94
N ILE A 41 7.09 -11.03 11.01
CA ILE A 41 5.62 -10.95 11.11
C ILE A 41 5.14 -9.50 10.98
N GLU A 42 5.79 -8.56 11.68
CA GLU A 42 5.47 -7.13 11.58
C GLU A 42 5.59 -6.61 10.13
N LEU A 43 6.67 -6.97 9.43
CA LEU A 43 6.86 -6.58 8.03
C LEU A 43 5.77 -7.15 7.12
N MET A 44 5.35 -8.40 7.33
CA MET A 44 4.24 -9.00 6.60
C MET A 44 2.91 -8.31 6.91
N GLY A 45 2.67 -7.90 8.16
CA GLY A 45 1.51 -7.08 8.54
C GLY A 45 1.48 -5.75 7.78
N ARG A 46 2.60 -5.02 7.79
CA ARG A 46 2.75 -3.76 7.04
C ARG A 46 2.56 -3.95 5.53
N GLN A 47 3.04 -5.08 4.97
CA GLN A 47 2.82 -5.43 3.56
C GLN A 47 1.32 -5.58 3.26
N MET A 48 0.57 -6.23 4.15
CA MET A 48 -0.89 -6.37 4.01
C MET A 48 -1.62 -5.02 4.13
N GLU A 49 -1.16 -4.13 5.00
CA GLU A 49 -1.70 -2.77 5.10
C GLU A 49 -1.48 -1.97 3.82
N LEU A 50 -0.32 -2.11 3.16
CA LEU A 50 -0.07 -1.47 1.87
C LEU A 50 -1.04 -1.97 0.79
N PHE A 51 -1.31 -3.26 0.73
CA PHE A 51 -2.31 -3.80 -0.20
C PHE A 51 -3.70 -3.20 0.05
N GLN A 52 -4.11 -3.08 1.31
CA GLN A 52 -5.39 -2.45 1.65
C GLN A 52 -5.42 -0.97 1.27
N ARG A 53 -4.32 -0.23 1.48
CA ARG A 53 -4.20 1.18 1.08
C ARG A 53 -4.32 1.36 -0.42
N ILE A 54 -3.67 0.52 -1.24
CA ILE A 54 -3.79 0.55 -2.71
C ILE A 54 -5.23 0.26 -3.12
N ALA A 55 -5.85 -0.78 -2.56
CA ALA A 55 -7.23 -1.15 -2.89
C ALA A 55 -8.19 0.00 -2.59
N LYS A 56 -8.09 0.59 -1.40
CA LYS A 56 -8.88 1.76 -1.00
C LYS A 56 -8.64 2.95 -1.93
N LEU A 57 -7.38 3.25 -2.26
CA LEU A 57 -7.02 4.35 -3.12
C LEU A 57 -7.65 4.20 -4.52
N ASN A 58 -7.64 2.99 -5.08
CA ASN A 58 -8.27 2.69 -6.36
C ASN A 58 -9.80 2.86 -6.29
N THR A 59 -10.43 2.37 -5.22
CA THR A 59 -11.88 2.58 -4.99
C THR A 59 -12.21 4.07 -4.87
N ASP A 60 -11.45 4.83 -4.09
CA ASP A 60 -11.67 6.25 -3.87
C ASP A 60 -11.48 7.06 -5.18
N MET A 61 -10.56 6.63 -6.07
CA MET A 61 -10.44 7.21 -7.42
C MET A 61 -11.68 6.92 -8.26
N LEU A 62 -12.08 5.65 -8.36
CA LEU A 62 -13.22 5.23 -9.18
C LEU A 62 -14.51 5.93 -8.74
N LEU A 63 -14.78 5.99 -7.42
CA LEU A 63 -15.91 6.72 -6.86
C LEU A 63 -15.82 8.22 -7.12
N GLY A 64 -14.62 8.80 -7.04
CA GLY A 64 -14.37 10.19 -7.41
C GLY A 64 -14.73 10.47 -8.88
N ILE A 65 -14.36 9.57 -9.79
CA ILE A 65 -14.69 9.64 -11.21
C ILE A 65 -16.21 9.55 -11.41
N VAL A 66 -16.87 8.56 -10.82
CA VAL A 66 -18.35 8.39 -10.92
C VAL A 66 -19.11 9.61 -10.41
N LYS A 67 -18.67 10.20 -9.29
CA LYS A 67 -19.27 11.42 -8.76
C LYS A 67 -19.06 12.61 -9.71
N SER A 68 -17.90 12.70 -10.37
CA SER A 68 -17.60 13.78 -11.32
C SER A 68 -18.29 13.63 -12.68
N SER A 69 -18.65 12.41 -13.09
CA SER A 69 -19.24 12.12 -14.41
C SER A 69 -20.78 12.25 -14.45
N GLY A 70 -21.42 12.67 -13.36
CA GLY A 70 -22.88 12.86 -13.28
C GLY A 70 -23.70 11.55 -13.24
N LEU A 71 -23.04 10.39 -13.35
CA LEU A 71 -23.67 9.06 -13.34
C LEU A 71 -24.09 8.59 -11.93
N GLY A 72 -23.82 9.37 -10.88
CA GLY A 72 -24.15 9.05 -9.49
C GLY A 72 -25.49 9.62 -8.98
N SER A 73 -26.36 10.13 -9.86
CA SER A 73 -27.65 10.72 -9.48
C SER A 73 -28.83 9.81 -9.88
N THR A 74 -29.01 8.71 -9.16
CA THR A 74 -30.27 7.93 -9.11
C THR A 74 -30.38 7.26 -7.75
#